data_AF-Q9PK84-F1
#
_entry.id   AF-Q9PK84-F1
#
_cell.length_a   1.000
_cell.length_b   1.000
_cell.length_c   1.000
_cell.angle_alpha   90.00
_cell.angle_beta   90.00
_cell.angle_gamma   90.00
#
_symmetry.space_group_name_H-M   'P 1'
#
loop_
_entity.id
_entity.type
_entity.pdbx_description
1 polymer ?
#
loop_
_entity_poly.entity_id
_entity_poly.type
_entity_poly.pdbx_seq_one_letter_code
_entity_poly.pdbx_strand_id
1 'polypeptide(L)'
;MNQYYFLSSFLSPQQPESPPLYLFQEINDLLSLNFTEQDWKSYVVLLRFFDLENFAFFWSGKPVPFSFGTVTNNNVETLLRLQMWSDEWEFEDFFKDFLLRYKTSQERLANFSELVRSFLDHYQSYPSEFLRTYFRFKQDLRIILAGFRARVMQKDVSFVLRDEDSSNPVVLHVLMQKDSPNYELPDEFFELKDVLGDYGRLPHMLNQTLSLYEFHKVEEMSRDKYFNADAILSRVTTYLMAIRNSYVSVQKGKELINLMEKGIKW
;
A
#
# COMPACT_ATOMS: atom_id res chain seq x y z
N MET A 1 -17.13 -19.19 -18.97
CA MET A 1 -15.74 -19.49 -19.36
C MET A 1 -14.96 -18.21 -19.15
N ASN A 2 -14.06 -18.16 -18.17
CA ASN A 2 -13.39 -16.91 -17.77
C ASN A 2 -12.53 -16.42 -18.93
N GLN A 3 -12.65 -15.14 -19.28
CA GLN A 3 -11.96 -14.59 -20.44
C GLN A 3 -10.68 -13.86 -20.02
N TYR A 4 -9.83 -14.47 -19.18
CA TYR A 4 -8.56 -13.83 -18.81
C TYR A 4 -7.68 -13.56 -20.04
N TYR A 5 -7.83 -14.32 -21.13
CA TYR A 5 -7.21 -13.99 -22.41
C TYR A 5 -7.67 -12.63 -22.93
N PHE A 6 -8.97 -12.37 -22.93
CA PHE A 6 -9.55 -11.07 -23.31
C PHE A 6 -9.10 -9.96 -22.35
N LEU A 7 -9.13 -10.19 -21.05
CA LEU A 7 -8.64 -9.20 -20.07
C LEU A 7 -7.15 -8.90 -20.26
N SER A 8 -6.34 -9.91 -20.54
CA SER A 8 -4.89 -9.74 -20.73
C SER A 8 -4.55 -8.99 -22.01
N SER A 9 -5.37 -9.15 -23.07
CA SER A 9 -5.20 -8.41 -24.32
C SER A 9 -5.80 -7.00 -24.25
N PHE A 10 -6.88 -6.81 -23.49
CA PHE A 10 -7.51 -5.51 -23.28
C PHE A 10 -6.67 -4.62 -22.35
N LEU A 11 -6.23 -5.13 -21.19
CA LEU A 11 -5.46 -4.38 -20.21
C LEU A 11 -3.99 -4.24 -20.64
N SER A 12 -3.74 -3.25 -21.49
CA SER A 12 -2.39 -2.86 -21.91
C SER A 12 -1.48 -2.62 -20.69
N PRO A 13 -0.15 -2.84 -20.81
CA PRO A 13 0.77 -2.49 -19.73
C PRO A 13 0.64 -1.01 -19.38
N GLN A 14 0.34 -0.72 -18.12
CA GLN A 14 0.35 0.66 -17.64
C GLN A 14 1.80 1.14 -17.57
N GLN A 15 2.06 2.39 -17.94
CA GLN A 15 3.36 3.02 -17.69
C GLN A 15 3.26 3.85 -16.40
N PRO A 16 4.29 3.85 -15.54
CA PRO A 16 4.19 4.40 -14.19
C PRO A 16 3.89 5.91 -14.16
N GLU A 17 4.43 6.67 -15.12
CA GLU A 17 4.26 8.12 -15.21
C GLU A 17 3.25 8.56 -16.28
N SER A 18 2.66 7.61 -17.00
CA SER A 18 1.59 7.92 -17.94
C SER A 18 0.25 8.04 -17.22
N PRO A 19 -0.67 8.88 -17.70
CA PRO A 19 -2.03 8.86 -17.21
C PRO A 19 -2.63 7.45 -17.37
N PRO A 20 -3.56 7.07 -16.48
CA PRO A 20 -4.22 5.78 -16.60
C PRO A 20 -4.99 5.69 -17.93
N LEU A 21 -4.79 4.60 -18.68
CA LEU A 21 -5.46 4.38 -19.97
C LEU A 21 -6.97 4.16 -19.80
N TYR A 22 -7.39 3.61 -18.66
CA TYR A 22 -8.77 3.30 -18.33
C TYR A 22 -9.14 3.94 -17.00
N LEU A 23 -10.38 4.41 -16.90
CA LEU A 23 -10.95 4.87 -15.64
C LEU A 23 -11.20 3.68 -14.71
N PHE A 24 -11.18 3.95 -13.40
CA PHE A 24 -11.45 2.92 -12.39
C PHE A 24 -12.77 2.18 -12.63
N GLN A 25 -13.84 2.90 -12.97
CA GLN A 25 -15.16 2.29 -13.24
C GLN A 25 -15.11 1.33 -14.44
N GLU A 26 -14.39 1.70 -15.51
CA GLU A 26 -14.26 0.86 -16.72
C GLU A 26 -13.53 -0.44 -16.39
N ILE A 27 -12.46 -0.38 -15.58
CA ILE A 27 -11.75 -1.55 -15.08
C ILE A 27 -12.70 -2.40 -14.22
N ASN A 28 -13.40 -1.79 -13.27
CA ASN A 28 -14.29 -2.50 -12.35
C ASN A 28 -15.41 -3.24 -13.09
N ASP A 29 -16.08 -2.57 -14.04
CA ASP A 29 -17.13 -3.15 -14.87
C ASP A 29 -16.58 -4.32 -15.70
N LEU A 30 -15.43 -4.13 -16.34
CA LEU A 30 -14.77 -5.16 -17.13
C LEU A 30 -14.41 -6.40 -16.29
N LEU A 31 -13.88 -6.22 -15.08
CA LEU A 31 -13.52 -7.33 -14.19
C LEU A 31 -14.77 -8.06 -13.69
N SER A 32 -15.83 -7.32 -13.33
CA SER A 32 -17.08 -7.92 -12.83
C SER A 32 -17.73 -8.89 -13.83
N LEU A 33 -17.56 -8.64 -15.13
CA LEU A 33 -18.10 -9.49 -16.20
C LEU A 33 -17.27 -10.75 -16.46
N ASN A 34 -16.00 -10.77 -16.03
CA ASN A 34 -15.02 -11.77 -16.45
C ASN A 34 -14.42 -12.58 -15.29
N PHE A 35 -14.54 -12.10 -14.06
CA PHE A 35 -14.02 -12.76 -12.86
C PHE A 35 -14.98 -13.83 -12.35
N THR A 36 -14.42 -14.90 -11.79
CA THR A 36 -15.21 -15.79 -10.93
C THR A 36 -15.51 -15.10 -9.61
N GLU A 37 -16.43 -15.65 -8.84
CA GLU A 37 -16.70 -15.19 -7.47
C GLU A 37 -15.42 -15.17 -6.60
N GLN A 38 -14.52 -16.14 -6.78
CA GLN A 38 -13.27 -16.22 -6.02
C GLN A 38 -12.25 -15.18 -6.45
N ASP A 39 -12.14 -14.89 -7.75
CA ASP A 39 -11.24 -13.84 -8.24
C ASP A 39 -11.77 -12.46 -7.86
N TRP A 40 -13.10 -12.29 -7.88
CA TRP A 40 -13.76 -11.08 -7.42
C TRP A 40 -13.46 -10.83 -5.94
N LYS A 41 -13.54 -11.86 -5.08
CA LYS A 41 -13.11 -11.77 -3.67
C LYS A 41 -11.66 -11.30 -3.54
N SER A 42 -10.76 -11.85 -4.36
CA SER A 42 -9.34 -11.45 -4.38
C SER A 42 -9.19 -9.98 -4.80
N TYR A 43 -9.90 -9.56 -5.85
CA TYR A 43 -9.90 -8.17 -6.30
C TYR A 43 -10.41 -7.20 -5.23
N VAL A 44 -11.50 -7.53 -4.54
CA VAL A 44 -12.01 -6.65 -3.49
C VAL A 44 -11.06 -6.60 -2.29
N VAL A 45 -10.35 -7.68 -1.95
CA VAL A 45 -9.26 -7.63 -0.95
C VAL A 45 -8.16 -6.65 -1.37
N LEU A 46 -7.78 -6.64 -2.64
CA LEU A 46 -6.86 -5.64 -3.17
C LEU A 46 -7.40 -4.22 -3.02
N LEU A 47 -8.66 -3.97 -3.38
CA LEU A 47 -9.28 -2.64 -3.24
C LEU A 47 -9.33 -2.17 -1.79
N ARG A 48 -9.68 -3.06 -0.85
CA ARG A 48 -9.66 -2.79 0.59
C ARG A 48 -8.28 -2.36 1.07
N PHE A 49 -7.21 -2.97 0.57
CA PHE A 49 -5.85 -2.56 0.90
C PHE A 49 -5.56 -1.13 0.45
N PHE A 50 -5.90 -0.78 -0.80
CA PHE A 50 -5.69 0.58 -1.31
C PHE A 50 -6.52 1.64 -0.58
N ASP A 51 -7.75 1.29 -0.19
CA ASP A 51 -8.65 2.19 0.53
C ASP A 51 -8.44 2.15 2.06
N LEU A 52 -7.56 1.29 2.60
CA LEU A 52 -7.33 1.16 4.04
C LEU A 52 -6.84 2.47 4.66
N GLU A 53 -6.03 3.24 3.93
CA GLU A 53 -5.56 4.56 4.37
C GLU A 53 -6.67 5.59 4.54
N ASN A 54 -7.83 5.39 3.90
CA ASN A 54 -8.95 6.33 3.98
C ASN A 54 -9.54 6.42 5.39
N PHE A 55 -9.41 5.35 6.19
CA PHE A 55 -9.75 5.41 7.62
C PHE A 55 -8.87 6.40 8.39
N ALA A 56 -7.57 6.49 8.07
CA ALA A 56 -6.68 7.46 8.70
C ALA A 56 -7.04 8.90 8.32
N PHE A 57 -7.44 9.15 7.06
CA PHE A 57 -7.98 10.46 6.64
C PHE A 57 -9.22 10.81 7.45
N PHE A 58 -10.19 9.89 7.52
CA PHE A 58 -11.41 10.08 8.29
C PHE A 58 -11.14 10.38 9.77
N TRP A 59 -10.32 9.59 10.46
CA TRP A 59 -9.97 9.83 11.87
C TRP A 59 -9.19 11.13 12.10
N SER A 60 -8.44 11.59 11.10
CA SER A 60 -7.77 12.90 11.15
C SER A 60 -8.72 14.09 10.91
N GLY A 61 -10.01 13.84 10.66
CA GLY A 61 -11.00 14.86 10.33
C GLY A 61 -10.82 15.45 8.93
N LYS A 62 -10.06 14.78 8.06
CA LYS A 62 -9.81 15.21 6.68
C LYS A 62 -10.73 14.45 5.73
N PRO A 63 -11.16 15.07 4.62
CA PRO A 63 -11.86 14.34 3.58
C PRO A 63 -10.96 13.25 2.99
N VAL A 64 -11.56 12.11 2.66
CA VAL A 64 -10.92 11.07 1.87
C VAL A 64 -10.54 11.68 0.50
N PRO A 65 -9.24 11.75 0.16
CA PRO A 65 -8.79 12.44 -1.05
C PRO A 65 -9.14 11.67 -2.32
N PHE A 66 -9.20 10.34 -2.22
CA PHE A 66 -9.45 9.43 -3.31
C PHE A 66 -9.92 8.07 -2.75
N SER A 67 -10.73 7.33 -3.51
CA SER A 67 -11.18 5.98 -3.14
C SER A 67 -11.44 5.14 -4.38
N PHE A 68 -11.16 3.84 -4.27
CA PHE A 68 -11.56 2.81 -5.23
C PHE A 68 -12.89 2.15 -4.84
N GLY A 69 -13.80 2.92 -4.24
CA GLY A 69 -15.18 2.52 -3.95
C GLY A 69 -15.39 1.76 -2.65
N THR A 70 -14.33 1.25 -2.00
CA THR A 70 -14.48 0.50 -0.74
C THR A 70 -14.73 1.43 0.43
N VAL A 71 -13.88 2.45 0.63
CA VAL A 71 -13.97 3.41 1.73
C VAL A 71 -14.01 4.83 1.16
N THR A 72 -15.20 5.41 1.13
CA THR A 72 -15.51 6.74 0.59
C THR A 72 -15.93 7.71 1.69
N ASN A 73 -15.98 9.01 1.38
CA ASN A 73 -16.54 10.02 2.31
C ASN A 73 -18.00 9.74 2.72
N ASN A 74 -18.77 9.04 1.88
CA ASN A 74 -20.20 8.81 2.11
C ASN A 74 -20.47 7.57 2.97
N ASN A 75 -19.56 6.57 2.96
CA ASN A 75 -19.80 5.30 3.64
C ASN A 75 -18.91 5.08 4.88
N VAL A 76 -17.75 5.74 5.01
CA VAL A 76 -16.74 5.42 6.04
C VAL A 76 -17.30 5.41 7.47
N GLU A 77 -18.17 6.35 7.83
CA GLU A 77 -18.81 6.37 9.15
C GLU A 77 -19.75 5.17 9.35
N THR A 78 -20.54 4.83 8.33
CA THR A 78 -21.42 3.67 8.34
C THR A 78 -20.64 2.36 8.43
N LEU A 79 -19.55 2.22 7.66
CA LEU A 79 -18.67 1.04 7.71
C LEU A 79 -18.11 0.83 9.12
N LEU A 80 -17.62 1.90 9.76
CA LEU A 80 -17.09 1.84 11.13
C LEU A 80 -18.15 1.52 12.17
N ARG A 81 -19.36 2.09 12.02
CA ARG A 81 -20.47 1.85 12.95
C ARG A 81 -20.96 0.40 12.88
N LEU A 82 -21.12 -0.12 11.66
CA LEU A 82 -21.59 -1.49 11.43
C LEU A 82 -20.47 -2.52 11.56
N GLN A 83 -19.21 -2.08 11.49
CA GLN A 83 -18.02 -2.95 11.42
C GLN A 83 -18.08 -3.90 10.22
N MET A 84 -18.48 -3.36 9.07
CA MET A 84 -18.67 -4.09 7.82
C MET A 84 -18.03 -3.34 6.66
N TRP A 85 -17.43 -4.09 5.73
CA TRP A 85 -16.96 -3.57 4.44
C TRP A 85 -18.10 -3.33 3.45
N SER A 86 -19.15 -4.15 3.53
CA SER A 86 -20.37 -4.07 2.72
C SER A 86 -21.48 -4.85 3.41
N ASP A 87 -22.70 -4.83 2.87
CA ASP A 87 -23.84 -5.58 3.43
C ASP A 87 -23.60 -7.10 3.53
N GLU A 88 -22.66 -7.63 2.73
CA GLU A 88 -22.34 -9.06 2.73
C GLU A 88 -21.10 -9.40 3.57
N TRP A 89 -20.20 -8.44 3.78
CA TRP A 89 -18.87 -8.71 4.32
C TRP A 89 -18.57 -7.87 5.55
N GLU A 90 -18.43 -8.55 6.69
CA GLU A 90 -17.93 -7.95 7.92
C GLU A 90 -16.45 -7.60 7.84
N PHE A 91 -16.00 -6.71 8.71
CA PHE A 91 -14.58 -6.54 8.99
C PHE A 91 -13.97 -7.83 9.53
N GLU A 92 -12.72 -8.09 9.15
CA GLU A 92 -11.91 -9.15 9.74
C GLU A 92 -11.64 -8.88 11.23
N ASP A 93 -11.41 -9.95 11.99
CA ASP A 93 -11.28 -9.87 13.45
C ASP A 93 -10.19 -8.91 13.90
N PHE A 94 -9.06 -8.84 13.18
CA PHE A 94 -7.97 -7.91 13.52
C PHE A 94 -8.42 -6.44 13.47
N PHE A 95 -9.33 -6.09 12.57
CA PHE A 95 -9.84 -4.73 12.44
C PHE A 95 -10.85 -4.45 13.57
N LYS A 96 -11.74 -5.40 13.85
CA LYS A 96 -12.68 -5.31 14.97
C LYS A 96 -11.94 -5.16 16.31
N ASP A 97 -10.89 -5.94 16.53
CA ASP A 97 -10.01 -5.87 17.70
C ASP A 97 -9.30 -4.52 17.79
N PHE A 98 -8.84 -3.97 16.66
CA PHE A 98 -8.25 -2.63 16.61
C PHE A 98 -9.25 -1.55 17.04
N LEU A 99 -10.49 -1.60 16.53
CA LEU A 99 -11.56 -0.66 16.93
C LEU A 99 -11.99 -0.86 18.38
N LEU A 100 -11.89 -2.09 18.90
CA LEU A 100 -12.17 -2.42 20.29
C LEU A 100 -11.08 -1.86 21.20
N ARG A 101 -9.80 -1.96 20.82
CA ARG A 101 -8.66 -1.48 21.61
C ARG A 101 -8.53 0.04 21.62
N TYR A 102 -8.71 0.69 20.47
CA TYR A 102 -8.54 2.13 20.28
C TYR A 102 -9.89 2.81 20.05
N LYS A 103 -10.35 3.57 21.04
CA LYS A 103 -11.73 4.10 21.09
C LYS A 103 -11.84 5.47 20.45
N THR A 104 -10.81 6.29 20.56
CA THR A 104 -10.82 7.65 20.03
C THR A 104 -10.15 7.72 18.65
N SER A 105 -10.53 8.71 17.85
CA SER A 105 -9.88 8.95 16.54
C SER A 105 -8.38 9.24 16.68
N GLN A 106 -7.96 9.90 17.77
CA GLN A 106 -6.55 10.18 18.05
C GLN A 106 -5.77 8.90 18.36
N GLU A 107 -6.31 8.01 19.20
CA GLU A 107 -5.69 6.70 19.48
C GLU A 107 -5.58 5.84 18.22
N ARG A 108 -6.64 5.80 17.41
CA ARG A 108 -6.65 5.04 16.15
C ARG A 108 -5.61 5.57 15.17
N LEU A 109 -5.49 6.90 15.04
CA LEU A 109 -4.48 7.50 14.18
C LEU A 109 -3.06 7.21 14.68
N ALA A 110 -2.82 7.31 15.99
CA ALA A 110 -1.52 7.06 16.61
C ALA A 110 -1.06 5.59 16.44
N ASN A 111 -2.01 4.65 16.35
CA ASN A 111 -1.73 3.22 16.22
C ASN A 111 -2.07 2.67 14.82
N PHE A 112 -2.34 3.52 13.82
CA PHE A 112 -2.79 3.06 12.50
C PHE A 112 -1.79 2.10 11.81
N SER A 113 -0.49 2.25 12.08
CA SER A 113 0.53 1.33 11.58
C SER A 113 0.33 -0.11 12.06
N GLU A 114 -0.29 -0.32 13.23
CA GLU A 114 -0.68 -1.64 13.71
C GLU A 114 -1.79 -2.23 12.84
N LEU A 115 -2.81 -1.43 12.49
CA LEU A 115 -3.91 -1.90 11.63
C LEU A 115 -3.40 -2.33 10.25
N VAL A 116 -2.50 -1.55 9.65
CA VAL A 116 -1.86 -1.89 8.37
C VAL A 116 -1.02 -3.18 8.51
N ARG A 117 -0.26 -3.32 9.60
CA ARG A 117 0.52 -4.54 9.87
C ARG A 117 -0.40 -5.76 9.96
N SER A 118 -1.44 -5.69 10.76
CA SER A 118 -2.39 -6.78 10.97
C SER A 118 -3.14 -7.15 9.70
N PHE A 119 -3.47 -6.17 8.85
CA PHE A 119 -4.02 -6.43 7.51
C PHE A 119 -3.05 -7.26 6.66
N LEU A 120 -1.80 -6.81 6.54
CA LEU A 120 -0.80 -7.48 5.71
C LEU A 120 -0.47 -8.88 6.23
N ASP A 121 -0.42 -9.05 7.55
CA ASP A 121 -0.17 -10.33 8.22
C ASP A 121 -1.33 -11.32 8.01
N HIS A 122 -2.58 -10.86 8.18
CA HIS A 122 -3.78 -11.67 8.00
C HIS A 122 -3.85 -12.30 6.60
N TYR A 123 -3.46 -11.56 5.56
CA TYR A 123 -3.53 -12.03 4.17
C TYR A 123 -2.27 -12.75 3.68
N GLN A 124 -1.29 -13.07 4.54
CA GLN A 124 -0.11 -13.86 4.15
C GLN A 124 -0.45 -15.29 3.70
N SER A 125 -1.57 -15.85 4.16
CA SER A 125 -2.04 -17.20 3.80
C SER A 125 -3.18 -17.18 2.77
N TYR A 126 -3.47 -16.02 2.17
CA TYR A 126 -4.62 -15.87 1.27
C TYR A 126 -4.51 -16.74 0.00
N PRO A 127 -5.60 -17.27 -0.60
CA PRO A 127 -5.50 -18.20 -1.74
C PRO A 127 -4.82 -17.66 -3.01
N SER A 128 -4.96 -16.37 -3.33
CA SER A 128 -4.27 -15.75 -4.49
C SER A 128 -2.78 -15.63 -4.24
N GLU A 129 -1.97 -16.19 -5.14
CA GLU A 129 -0.52 -16.12 -5.06
C GLU A 129 -0.01 -14.69 -5.24
N PHE A 130 -0.59 -13.94 -6.18
CA PHE A 130 -0.22 -12.54 -6.38
C PHE A 130 -0.44 -11.72 -5.10
N LEU A 131 -1.60 -11.85 -4.45
CA LEU A 131 -1.88 -11.07 -3.23
C LEU A 131 -0.96 -11.44 -2.07
N ARG A 132 -0.64 -12.73 -1.89
CA ARG A 132 0.34 -13.14 -0.88
C ARG A 132 1.70 -12.49 -1.14
N THR A 133 2.22 -12.61 -2.36
CA THR A 133 3.52 -12.04 -2.75
C THR A 133 3.53 -10.53 -2.63
N TYR A 134 2.48 -9.87 -3.10
CA TYR A 134 2.36 -8.41 -3.05
C TYR A 134 2.27 -7.90 -1.60
N PHE A 135 1.46 -8.51 -0.75
CA PHE A 135 1.35 -8.09 0.65
C PHE A 135 2.59 -8.41 1.47
N ARG A 136 3.27 -9.53 1.19
CA ARG A 136 4.61 -9.81 1.74
C ARG A 136 5.60 -8.71 1.37
N PHE A 137 5.67 -8.37 0.08
CA PHE A 137 6.50 -7.27 -0.40
C PHE A 137 6.18 -5.94 0.31
N LYS A 138 4.90 -5.58 0.44
CA LYS A 138 4.49 -4.35 1.12
C LYS A 138 4.88 -4.34 2.60
N GLN A 139 4.80 -5.49 3.28
CA GLN A 139 5.21 -5.63 4.67
C GLN A 139 6.72 -5.47 4.84
N ASP A 140 7.49 -6.18 4.01
CA ASP A 140 8.96 -6.17 4.05
C ASP A 140 9.51 -4.78 3.67
N LEU A 141 8.96 -4.15 2.63
CA LEU A 141 9.29 -2.77 2.25
C LEU A 141 9.00 -1.79 3.40
N ARG A 142 7.86 -1.92 4.09
CA ARG A 142 7.51 -1.06 5.22
C ARG A 142 8.51 -1.19 6.37
N ILE A 143 8.95 -2.41 6.69
CA ILE A 143 9.96 -2.67 7.73
C ILE A 143 11.30 -2.01 7.35
N ILE A 144 11.75 -2.21 6.11
CA ILE A 144 12.98 -1.61 5.57
C ILE A 144 12.92 -0.08 5.65
N LEU A 145 11.83 0.53 5.18
CA LEU A 145 11.68 1.99 5.22
C LEU A 145 11.59 2.51 6.67
N ALA A 146 10.97 1.76 7.58
CA ALA A 146 10.95 2.12 9.00
C ALA A 146 12.35 2.09 9.62
N GLY A 147 13.14 1.05 9.34
CA GLY A 147 14.53 0.94 9.77
C GLY A 147 15.42 2.06 9.21
N PHE A 148 15.30 2.32 7.91
CA PHE A 148 16.00 3.42 7.25
C PHE A 148 15.66 4.78 7.88
N ARG A 149 14.37 5.08 8.04
CA ARG A 149 13.90 6.34 8.66
C ARG A 149 14.37 6.46 10.11
N ALA A 150 14.36 5.37 10.88
CA ALA A 150 14.87 5.37 12.25
C ALA A 150 16.33 5.85 12.28
N ARG A 151 17.17 5.37 11.36
CA ARG A 151 18.57 5.82 11.24
C ARG A 151 18.69 7.28 10.82
N VAL A 152 17.99 7.71 9.76
CA VAL A 152 18.02 9.10 9.31
C VAL A 152 17.60 10.06 10.42
N MET A 153 16.63 9.65 11.25
CA MET A 153 16.11 10.43 12.37
C MET A 153 16.82 10.18 13.71
N GLN A 154 17.88 9.38 13.75
CA GLN A 154 18.60 8.99 14.97
C GLN A 154 17.68 8.45 16.09
N LYS A 155 16.66 7.68 15.70
CA LYS A 155 15.76 6.97 16.61
C LYS A 155 16.25 5.53 16.83
N ASP A 156 15.96 4.98 18.00
CA ASP A 156 16.22 3.57 18.26
C ASP A 156 15.35 2.69 17.35
N VAL A 157 15.99 1.94 16.45
CA VAL A 157 15.32 1.01 15.54
C VAL A 157 14.55 -0.09 16.29
N SER A 158 15.05 -0.54 17.44
CA SER A 158 14.36 -1.55 18.27
C SER A 158 13.02 -1.01 18.78
N PHE A 159 12.96 0.29 19.11
CA PHE A 159 11.72 0.92 19.55
C PHE A 159 10.73 1.11 18.39
N VAL A 160 11.23 1.40 17.18
CA VAL A 160 10.41 1.59 15.98
C VAL A 160 9.81 0.26 15.51
N LEU A 161 10.55 -0.84 15.63
CA LEU A 161 10.12 -2.18 15.19
C LEU A 161 9.59 -3.08 16.33
N ARG A 162 9.36 -2.53 17.53
CA ARG A 162 8.97 -3.32 18.71
C ARG A 162 7.67 -4.13 18.53
N ASP A 163 6.78 -3.65 17.66
CA ASP A 163 5.47 -4.23 17.41
C ASP A 163 5.47 -5.10 16.13
N GLU A 164 6.63 -5.28 15.48
CA GLU A 164 6.79 -6.24 14.38
C GLU A 164 7.01 -7.66 14.90
N ASP A 165 6.75 -8.65 14.05
CA ASP A 165 7.10 -10.03 14.35
C ASP A 165 8.64 -10.22 14.36
N SER A 166 9.19 -10.50 15.54
CA SER A 166 10.62 -10.79 15.71
C SER A 166 11.09 -12.06 15.01
N SER A 167 10.18 -12.93 14.55
CA SER A 167 10.52 -14.10 13.74
C SER A 167 10.68 -13.78 12.25
N ASN A 168 10.23 -12.60 11.79
CA ASN A 168 10.38 -12.20 10.40
C ASN A 168 11.86 -11.94 10.06
N PRO A 169 12.44 -12.63 9.05
CA PRO A 169 13.83 -12.46 8.65
C PRO A 169 14.22 -11.01 8.32
N VAL A 170 13.32 -10.21 7.74
CA VAL A 170 13.59 -8.81 7.40
C VAL A 170 13.67 -7.94 8.65
N VAL A 171 12.82 -8.20 9.66
CA VAL A 171 12.89 -7.52 10.96
C VAL A 171 14.23 -7.82 11.64
N LEU A 172 14.60 -9.10 11.69
CA LEU A 172 15.89 -9.53 12.26
C LEU A 172 17.07 -8.86 11.54
N HIS A 173 17.06 -8.86 10.20
CA HIS A 173 18.10 -8.24 9.39
C HIS A 173 18.28 -6.75 9.72
N VAL A 174 17.18 -6.01 9.87
CA VAL A 174 17.23 -4.58 10.23
C VAL A 174 17.69 -4.38 11.68
N LEU A 175 17.23 -5.20 12.62
CA LEU A 175 17.62 -5.11 14.03
C LEU A 175 19.09 -5.46 14.28
N MET A 176 19.64 -6.46 13.58
CA MET A 176 21.05 -6.86 13.68
C MET A 176 22.02 -5.74 13.30
N GLN A 177 21.54 -4.76 12.54
CA GLN A 177 22.32 -3.63 12.11
C GLN A 177 22.14 -2.39 13.01
N LYS A 178 21.52 -2.51 14.19
CA LYS A 178 21.28 -1.37 15.10
C LYS A 178 22.51 -0.47 15.30
N ASP A 179 23.66 -1.10 15.54
CA ASP A 179 24.93 -0.42 15.82
C ASP A 179 25.87 -0.36 14.60
N SER A 180 25.43 -0.83 13.43
CA SER A 180 26.24 -0.82 12.21
C SER A 180 26.35 0.59 11.62
N PRO A 181 27.54 1.05 11.19
CA PRO A 181 27.70 2.36 10.56
C PRO A 181 26.92 2.46 9.24
N ASN A 182 26.74 1.33 8.53
CA ASN A 182 26.06 1.27 7.24
C ASN A 182 24.71 0.58 7.37
N TYR A 183 23.73 1.03 6.57
CA TYR A 183 22.43 0.38 6.45
C TYR A 183 22.40 -0.50 5.20
N GLU A 184 22.49 -1.80 5.41
CA GLU A 184 22.51 -2.82 4.37
C GLU A 184 21.12 -3.40 4.18
N LEU A 185 20.65 -3.36 2.94
CA LEU A 185 19.34 -3.92 2.58
C LEU A 185 19.44 -5.43 2.36
N PRO A 186 18.36 -6.19 2.62
CA PRO A 186 18.28 -7.57 2.14
C PRO A 186 18.45 -7.62 0.62
N ASP A 187 18.98 -8.74 0.10
CA ASP A 187 19.32 -8.89 -1.33
C ASP A 187 18.15 -8.55 -2.27
N GLU A 188 16.92 -8.95 -1.92
CA GLU A 188 15.71 -8.66 -2.69
C GLU A 188 15.43 -7.16 -2.87
N PHE A 189 15.93 -6.33 -1.94
CA PHE A 189 15.75 -4.88 -1.92
C PHE A 189 17.05 -4.13 -2.23
N PHE A 190 18.09 -4.82 -2.71
CA PHE A 190 19.40 -4.21 -2.96
C PHE A 190 19.32 -2.97 -3.88
N GLU A 191 18.43 -3.01 -4.89
CA GLU A 191 18.17 -1.91 -5.83
C GLU A 191 17.74 -0.60 -5.15
N LEU A 192 17.15 -0.67 -3.95
CA LEU A 192 16.77 0.51 -3.19
C LEU A 192 17.94 1.21 -2.51
N LYS A 193 19.13 0.60 -2.46
CA LYS A 193 20.28 1.16 -1.73
C LYS A 193 20.63 2.55 -2.23
N ASP A 194 20.73 2.71 -3.55
CA ASP A 194 21.07 3.99 -4.18
C ASP A 194 19.92 4.98 -4.02
N VAL A 195 18.67 4.53 -4.17
CA VAL A 195 17.46 5.35 -3.97
C VAL A 195 17.42 5.94 -2.55
N LEU A 196 17.68 5.13 -1.53
CA LEU A 196 17.69 5.56 -0.14
C LEU A 196 18.89 6.45 0.17
N GLY A 197 20.06 6.15 -0.40
CA GLY A 197 21.27 6.97 -0.25
C GLY A 197 21.11 8.37 -0.84
N ASP A 198 20.64 8.46 -2.08
CA ASP A 198 20.55 9.70 -2.84
C ASP A 198 19.37 10.57 -2.41
N TYR A 199 18.21 9.95 -2.15
CA TYR A 199 16.95 10.68 -1.91
C TYR A 199 16.45 10.56 -0.48
N GLY A 200 17.14 9.85 0.41
CA GLY A 200 16.68 9.59 1.78
C GLY A 200 16.33 10.84 2.60
N ARG A 201 16.95 11.99 2.26
CA ARG A 201 16.71 13.29 2.89
C ARG A 201 15.78 14.22 2.10
N LEU A 202 15.27 13.75 0.96
CA LEU A 202 14.38 14.47 0.06
C LEU A 202 13.04 13.72 -0.02
N PRO A 203 12.10 13.94 0.93
CA PRO A 203 10.90 13.10 1.07
C PRO A 203 10.06 12.98 -0.21
N HIS A 204 10.00 14.04 -1.01
CA HIS A 204 9.25 14.06 -2.26
C HIS A 204 9.91 13.20 -3.35
N MET A 205 11.22 13.36 -3.58
CA MET A 205 11.99 12.53 -4.51
C MET A 205 11.96 11.08 -4.07
N LEU A 206 12.16 10.83 -2.77
CA LEU A 206 12.09 9.49 -2.21
C LEU A 206 10.72 8.86 -2.47
N ASN A 207 9.63 9.59 -2.23
CA ASN A 207 8.28 9.06 -2.49
C ASN A 207 8.04 8.76 -3.98
N GLN A 208 8.48 9.63 -4.89
CA GLN A 208 8.37 9.40 -6.33
C GLN A 208 9.19 8.18 -6.76
N THR A 209 10.46 8.11 -6.38
CA THR A 209 11.34 6.99 -6.75
C THR A 209 10.89 5.67 -6.13
N LEU A 210 10.39 5.67 -4.89
CA LEU A 210 9.78 4.49 -4.28
C LEU A 210 8.51 4.05 -5.02
N SER A 211 7.68 4.99 -5.47
CA SER A 211 6.49 4.66 -6.25
C SER A 211 6.83 3.97 -7.57
N LEU A 212 7.91 4.41 -8.24
CA LEU A 212 8.45 3.77 -9.45
C LEU A 212 9.02 2.38 -9.16
N TYR A 213 9.79 2.24 -8.08
CA TYR A 213 10.32 0.96 -7.64
C TYR A 213 9.20 -0.06 -7.36
N GLU A 214 8.19 0.35 -6.59
CA GLU A 214 7.04 -0.51 -6.30
C GLU A 214 6.31 -0.93 -7.57
N PHE A 215 6.17 -0.01 -8.54
CA PHE A 215 5.51 -0.29 -9.80
C PHE A 215 6.23 -1.41 -10.56
N HIS A 216 7.55 -1.29 -10.72
CA HIS A 216 8.35 -2.32 -11.40
C HIS A 216 8.38 -3.64 -10.65
N LYS A 217 8.41 -3.63 -9.31
CA LYS A 217 8.31 -4.86 -8.51
C LYS A 217 6.99 -5.58 -8.72
N VAL A 218 5.87 -4.86 -8.83
CA VAL A 218 4.57 -5.47 -9.17
C VAL A 218 4.60 -6.12 -10.55
N GLU A 219 5.19 -5.46 -11.56
CA GLU A 219 5.33 -6.05 -12.89
C GLU A 219 6.16 -7.35 -12.84
N GLU A 220 7.26 -7.35 -12.09
CA GLU A 220 8.14 -8.51 -11.88
C GLU A 220 7.40 -9.72 -11.27
N MET A 221 6.53 -9.50 -10.28
CA MET A 221 5.74 -10.57 -9.63
C MET A 221 4.86 -11.37 -10.60
N SER A 222 4.60 -10.83 -11.79
CA SER A 222 3.71 -11.41 -12.80
C SER A 222 4.37 -11.64 -14.16
N ARG A 223 5.69 -11.44 -14.29
CA ARG A 223 6.41 -11.49 -15.58
C ARG A 223 6.18 -12.80 -16.35
N ASP A 224 6.12 -13.92 -15.64
CA ASP A 224 5.93 -15.26 -16.22
C ASP A 224 4.49 -15.77 -16.14
N LYS A 225 3.55 -14.94 -15.65
CA LYS A 225 2.14 -15.30 -15.49
C LYS A 225 1.35 -14.72 -16.66
N TYR A 226 0.66 -15.60 -17.39
CA TYR A 226 -0.18 -15.22 -18.52
C TYR A 226 -1.59 -15.78 -18.31
N PHE A 227 -2.61 -14.99 -18.67
CA PHE A 227 -3.99 -15.44 -18.80
C PHE A 227 -4.59 -16.12 -17.56
N ASN A 228 -4.24 -15.64 -16.36
CA ASN A 228 -4.82 -16.08 -15.09
C ASN A 228 -5.18 -14.88 -14.20
N ALA A 229 -5.94 -15.12 -13.14
CA ALA A 229 -6.40 -14.06 -12.24
C ALA A 229 -5.25 -13.30 -11.58
N ASP A 230 -4.16 -13.97 -11.19
CA ASP A 230 -2.98 -13.33 -10.58
C ASP A 230 -2.29 -12.33 -11.53
N ALA A 231 -2.18 -12.67 -12.82
CA ALA A 231 -1.64 -11.77 -13.84
C ALA A 231 -2.55 -10.54 -14.04
N ILE A 232 -3.87 -10.74 -14.02
CA ILE A 232 -4.82 -9.63 -14.11
C ILE A 232 -4.78 -8.77 -12.84
N LEU A 233 -4.70 -9.35 -11.64
CA LEU A 233 -4.60 -8.61 -10.38
C LEU A 233 -3.33 -7.77 -10.32
N SER A 234 -2.19 -8.33 -10.77
CA SER A 234 -0.96 -7.56 -10.93
C SER A 234 -1.14 -6.37 -11.87
N ARG A 235 -1.69 -6.62 -13.07
CA ARG A 235 -1.97 -5.56 -14.04
C ARG A 235 -2.85 -4.48 -13.43
N VAL A 236 -3.96 -4.86 -12.81
CA VAL A 236 -4.88 -3.93 -12.16
C VAL A 236 -4.20 -3.16 -11.04
N THR A 237 -3.33 -3.79 -10.25
CA THR A 237 -2.53 -3.11 -9.22
C THR A 237 -1.71 -1.96 -9.81
N THR A 238 -1.05 -2.17 -10.96
CA THR A 238 -0.31 -1.10 -11.64
C THR A 238 -1.21 0.05 -12.11
N TYR A 239 -2.43 -0.25 -12.57
CA TYR A 239 -3.43 0.78 -12.88
C TYR A 239 -3.88 1.55 -11.64
N LEU A 240 -4.17 0.86 -10.53
CA LEU A 240 -4.54 1.50 -9.26
C LEU A 240 -3.42 2.41 -8.75
N MET A 241 -2.16 1.99 -8.86
CA MET A 241 -1.00 2.81 -8.53
C MET A 241 -0.91 4.06 -9.42
N ALA A 242 -1.06 3.92 -10.73
CA ALA A 242 -1.02 5.05 -11.67
C ALA A 242 -2.18 6.03 -11.42
N ILE A 243 -3.40 5.52 -11.19
CA ILE A 243 -4.55 6.33 -10.81
C ILE A 243 -4.23 7.10 -9.53
N ARG A 244 -3.80 6.43 -8.45
CA ARG A 244 -3.45 7.07 -7.17
C ARG A 244 -2.37 8.15 -7.35
N ASN A 245 -1.33 7.86 -8.13
CA ASN A 245 -0.25 8.80 -8.41
C ASN A 245 -0.74 10.02 -9.20
N SER A 246 -1.71 9.86 -10.10
CA SER A 246 -2.30 10.99 -10.84
C SER A 246 -3.06 11.98 -9.93
N TYR A 247 -3.59 11.51 -8.77
CA TYR A 247 -4.20 12.39 -7.77
C TYR A 247 -3.18 13.12 -6.89
N VAL A 248 -1.94 12.63 -6.83
CA VAL A 248 -0.83 13.36 -6.22
C VAL A 248 -0.44 14.50 -7.16
N SER A 249 -1.12 15.64 -7.04
CA SER A 249 -0.79 16.83 -7.81
C SER A 249 0.63 17.26 -7.47
N VAL A 250 1.57 17.02 -8.39
CA VAL A 250 2.95 17.54 -8.34
C VAL A 250 2.93 19.04 -8.07
N GLN A 251 1.97 19.76 -8.65
CA GLN A 251 1.81 21.20 -8.50
C GLN A 251 1.38 21.59 -7.08
N LYS A 252 0.36 20.92 -6.52
CA LYS A 252 -0.06 21.12 -5.12
C LYS A 252 1.04 20.71 -4.14
N GLY A 253 1.79 19.66 -4.47
CA GLY A 253 2.99 19.24 -3.74
C GLY A 253 4.06 20.34 -3.72
N LYS A 254 4.39 20.92 -4.88
CA LYS A 254 5.32 22.05 -5.00
C LYS A 254 4.83 23.28 -4.24
N GLU A 255 3.54 23.60 -4.29
CA GLU A 255 2.95 24.72 -3.54
C GLU A 255 3.08 24.53 -2.03
N LEU A 256 2.80 23.33 -1.51
CA LEU A 256 2.98 23.00 -0.10
C LEU A 256 4.45 23.06 0.33
N ILE A 257 5.38 22.57 -0.50
CA ILE A 257 6.83 22.65 -0.24
C ILE A 257 7.28 24.11 -0.19
N ASN A 258 6.89 24.92 -1.17
CA ASN A 258 7.20 26.36 -1.20
C ASN A 258 6.66 27.10 0.04
N LEU A 259 5.50 26.68 0.56
CA LEU A 259 4.95 27.21 1.82
C LEU A 259 5.77 26.79 3.04
N MET A 260 6.21 25.52 3.10
CA MET A 260 7.05 25.03 4.19
C MET A 260 8.44 25.68 4.18
N GLU A 261 9.08 25.78 3.02
CA GLU A 261 10.39 26.43 2.85
C GLU A 261 10.34 27.90 3.25
N LYS A 262 9.27 28.64 2.91
CA LYS A 262 9.06 30.02 3.38
C LYS A 262 8.81 30.12 4.88
N GLY A 263 8.28 29.06 5.51
CA GLY A 263 8.03 28.98 6.94
C GLY A 263 9.29 28.69 7.77
N ILE A 264 10.30 28.07 7.17
CA ILE A 264 11.61 27.84 7.79
C ILE A 264 12.39 29.17 7.70
N LYS A 265 12.27 30.00 8.74
CA LYS A 265 13.20 31.10 8.96
C LYS A 265 14.53 30.51 9.43
N TRP A 266 15.58 30.70 8.63
CA TRP A 266 16.97 30.50 9.03
C TRP A 266 17.40 31.57 10.05
#